data_AF-U1FCS1-F1
#
_entry.id   AF-U1FCS1-F1
#
_cell.length_a   1.000
_cell.length_b   1.000
_cell.length_c   1.000
_cell.angle_alpha   90.00
_cell.angle_beta   90.00
_cell.angle_gamma   90.00
#
_symmetry.space_group_name_H-M   'P 1'
#
loop_
_entity.id
_entity.type
_entity.pdbx_description
1 polymer ?
#
loop_
_entity_poly.entity_id
_entity_poly.type
_entity_poly.pdbx_seq_one_letter_code
_entity_poly.pdbx_strand_id
1 'polypeptide(L)'
;MVDPRTSEPIIRKGDTLVGLRYVVTNVSDDPIRLGLGTVTLSTRYPDWSWAQDLLAMRDQKLEEKLGCPAVPFTRHPGPAPYVLAPGESFMMGHLVPFEPAEKLQVKGKVTVVDESGAPDPGLGWTVSGDVQLP
;
A
#
# COMPACT_ATOMS: atom_id res chain seq x y z
N MET A 1 -10.94 13.62 0.87
CA MET A 1 -10.12 14.84 0.96
C MET A 1 -10.57 15.81 -0.12
N VAL A 2 -10.49 17.11 0.14
CA VAL A 2 -10.92 18.17 -0.78
C VAL A 2 -9.74 19.07 -1.13
N ASP A 3 -9.75 19.65 -2.32
CA ASP A 3 -8.83 20.71 -2.71
C ASP A 3 -9.12 21.93 -1.85
N PRO A 4 -8.19 22.43 -1.03
CA PRO A 4 -8.44 23.56 -0.14
C PRO A 4 -8.71 24.88 -0.87
N ARG A 5 -8.35 24.98 -2.17
CA ARG A 5 -8.55 26.18 -2.99
C ARG A 5 -9.97 26.26 -3.55
N THR A 6 -10.58 25.12 -3.85
CA THR A 6 -11.90 25.04 -4.50
C THR A 6 -12.98 24.41 -3.61
N SER A 7 -12.57 23.79 -2.49
CA SER A 7 -13.42 22.95 -1.63
C SER A 7 -14.07 21.75 -2.35
N GLU A 8 -13.58 21.40 -3.54
CA GLU A 8 -14.08 20.24 -4.28
C GLU A 8 -13.32 18.96 -3.93
N PRO A 9 -13.95 17.77 -4.02
CA PRO A 9 -13.23 16.50 -3.86
C PRO A 9 -12.06 16.37 -4.83
N ILE A 10 -10.92 15.90 -4.33
CA ILE A 10 -9.74 15.61 -5.18
C ILE A 10 -10.03 14.42 -6.11
N ILE A 11 -10.82 13.45 -5.62
CA ILE A 11 -11.34 12.33 -6.41
C ILE A 11 -12.85 12.53 -6.51
N ARG A 12 -13.37 12.71 -7.72
CA ARG A 12 -14.78 12.96 -8.02
C ARG A 12 -15.46 11.70 -8.53
N LYS A 13 -16.79 11.67 -8.40
CA LYS A 13 -17.61 10.60 -8.98
C LYS A 13 -17.51 10.65 -10.51
N GLY A 14 -17.14 9.54 -11.13
CA GLY A 14 -16.95 9.44 -12.58
C GLY A 14 -15.49 9.50 -13.01
N ASP A 15 -14.57 9.86 -12.10
CA ASP A 15 -13.14 9.80 -12.37
C ASP A 15 -12.69 8.36 -12.65
N THR A 16 -11.72 8.22 -13.54
CA THR A 16 -11.10 6.92 -13.82
C THR A 16 -10.14 6.57 -12.68
N LEU A 17 -10.30 5.37 -12.15
CA LEU A 17 -9.45 4.84 -11.09
C LEU A 17 -8.69 3.61 -11.58
N VAL A 18 -7.51 3.41 -11.02
CA VAL A 18 -6.72 2.19 -11.21
C VAL A 18 -6.55 1.46 -9.88
N GLY A 19 -6.60 0.13 -9.94
CA GLY A 19 -6.27 -0.74 -8.81
C GLY A 19 -4.80 -1.13 -8.85
N LEU A 20 -4.00 -0.60 -7.92
CA LEU A 20 -2.61 -0.96 -7.74
C LEU A 20 -2.54 -2.14 -6.77
N ARG A 21 -2.02 -3.28 -7.23
CA ARG A 21 -1.87 -4.50 -6.43
C ARG A 21 -0.40 -4.75 -6.16
N TYR A 22 -0.05 -4.78 -4.88
CA TYR A 22 1.30 -5.01 -4.40
C TYR A 22 1.37 -6.41 -3.81
N VAL A 23 2.28 -7.22 -4.31
CA VAL A 23 2.61 -8.52 -3.72
C VAL A 23 3.90 -8.34 -2.93
N VAL A 24 3.82 -8.61 -1.63
CA VAL A 24 4.96 -8.56 -0.73
C VAL A 24 5.36 -9.99 -0.44
N THR A 25 6.60 -10.34 -0.78
CA THR A 25 7.15 -11.69 -0.64
C THR A 25 8.35 -11.65 0.29
N ASN A 26 8.41 -12.56 1.26
CA ASN A 26 9.63 -12.78 2.02
C ASN A 26 10.61 -13.59 1.17
N VAL A 27 11.65 -12.93 0.67
CA VAL A 27 12.69 -13.56 -0.16
C VAL A 27 13.94 -13.95 0.64
N SER A 28 13.89 -13.79 1.97
CA SER A 28 14.98 -14.19 2.87
C SER A 28 14.82 -15.62 3.35
N ASP A 29 15.85 -16.14 4.01
CA ASP A 29 15.85 -17.47 4.62
C ASP A 29 15.24 -17.48 6.04
N ASP A 30 14.96 -16.31 6.62
CA ASP A 30 14.44 -16.15 7.98
C ASP A 30 12.96 -15.69 8.00
N PRO A 31 12.18 -16.10 9.01
CA PRO A 31 10.81 -15.61 9.17
C PRO A 31 10.78 -14.12 9.56
N ILE A 32 9.87 -13.36 8.96
CA ILE A 32 9.69 -11.94 9.29
C ILE A 32 8.43 -11.79 10.15
N ARG A 33 8.56 -11.13 11.30
CA ARG A 33 7.43 -10.84 12.20
C ARG A 33 6.82 -9.48 11.87
N LEU A 34 5.55 -9.48 11.54
CA LEU A 34 4.77 -8.32 11.13
C LEU A 34 3.66 -8.02 12.14
N GLY A 35 3.29 -6.75 12.26
CA GLY A 35 2.12 -6.28 13.00
C GLY A 35 1.07 -5.68 12.07
N LEU A 36 -0.01 -5.13 12.61
CA LEU A 36 -0.98 -4.39 11.79
C LEU A 36 -0.34 -3.11 11.22
N GLY A 37 -0.48 -2.88 9.92
CA GLY A 37 0.05 -1.68 9.26
C GLY A 37 1.57 -1.63 9.12
N THR A 38 2.26 -2.73 9.38
CA THR A 38 3.73 -2.81 9.32
C THR A 38 4.30 -2.67 7.92
N VAL A 39 3.53 -3.01 6.89
CA VAL A 39 3.86 -2.63 5.52
C VAL A 39 2.92 -1.52 5.07
N THR A 40 3.51 -0.36 4.79
CA THR A 40 2.82 0.79 4.22
C THR A 40 3.39 1.07 2.84
N LEU A 41 2.51 1.26 1.87
CA LEU A 41 2.88 1.57 0.49
C LEU A 41 2.44 2.99 0.17
N SER A 42 3.34 3.73 -0.45
CA SER A 42 3.15 5.07 -0.96
C SER A 42 3.45 5.05 -2.44
N THR A 43 2.72 5.85 -3.21
CA THR A 43 2.83 5.82 -4.67
C THR A 43 2.59 7.20 -5.23
N ARG A 44 3.32 7.57 -6.28
CA ARG A 44 3.29 8.92 -6.82
C ARG A 44 3.57 8.92 -8.32
N TYR A 45 2.77 9.65 -9.10
CA TYR A 45 3.16 10.00 -10.47
C TYR A 45 4.20 11.11 -10.45
N PRO A 46 5.22 11.12 -11.33
CA PRO A 46 6.24 12.16 -11.36
C PRO A 46 5.68 13.59 -11.37
N ASP A 47 4.65 13.83 -12.19
CA ASP A 47 4.00 15.14 -12.35
C ASP A 47 2.80 15.35 -11.43
N TRP A 48 2.66 14.54 -10.38
CA TRP A 48 1.57 14.68 -9.42
C TRP A 48 1.61 16.05 -8.74
N SER A 49 0.53 16.83 -8.92
CA SER A 49 0.48 18.25 -8.54
C SER A 49 0.42 18.49 -7.03
N TRP A 50 0.11 17.47 -6.23
CA TRP A 50 -0.03 17.58 -4.78
C TRP A 50 1.25 17.19 -4.06
N ALA A 51 1.59 17.86 -2.96
CA ALA A 51 2.75 17.50 -2.16
C ALA A 51 2.65 16.09 -1.53
N GLN A 52 1.42 15.60 -1.35
CA GLN A 52 1.13 14.28 -0.78
C GLN A 52 1.24 13.20 -1.85
N ASP A 53 1.49 11.96 -1.45
CA ASP A 53 1.40 10.79 -2.33
C ASP A 53 -0.02 10.60 -2.87
N LEU A 54 -0.19 9.69 -3.84
CA LEU A 54 -1.50 9.32 -4.36
C LEU A 54 -2.41 8.83 -3.25
N LEU A 55 -3.65 9.31 -3.32
CA LEU A 55 -4.64 9.05 -2.31
C LEU A 55 -5.36 7.75 -2.63
N ALA A 56 -5.22 6.79 -1.73
CA ALA A 56 -6.01 5.58 -1.78
C ALA A 56 -7.47 5.88 -1.37
N MET A 57 -8.40 5.62 -2.27
CA MET A 57 -9.83 5.59 -1.99
C MET A 57 -10.21 4.22 -1.43
N ARG A 58 -11.24 4.18 -0.57
CA ARG A 58 -11.85 2.94 -0.09
C ARG A 58 -13.21 2.72 -0.74
N ASP A 59 -13.37 1.63 -1.46
CA ASP A 59 -14.65 1.15 -1.99
C ASP A 59 -14.59 -0.37 -2.04
N GLN A 60 -15.23 -1.02 -1.07
CA GLN A 60 -15.16 -2.47 -0.92
C GLN A 60 -15.63 -3.22 -2.17
N LYS A 61 -16.69 -2.75 -2.83
CA LYS A 61 -17.22 -3.44 -4.02
C LYS A 61 -16.26 -3.34 -5.20
N LEU A 62 -15.64 -2.17 -5.37
CA LEU A 62 -14.64 -1.96 -6.41
C LEU A 62 -13.32 -2.68 -6.11
N GLU A 63 -12.90 -2.69 -4.83
CA GLU A 63 -11.75 -3.47 -4.34
C GLU A 63 -11.93 -4.96 -4.64
N GLU A 64 -13.09 -5.54 -4.31
CA GLU A 64 -13.44 -6.93 -4.61
C GLU A 64 -13.47 -7.19 -6.12
N LYS A 65 -14.11 -6.31 -6.89
CA LYS A 65 -14.20 -6.44 -8.36
C LYS A 65 -12.83 -6.43 -9.04
N LEU A 66 -11.89 -5.63 -8.54
CA LEU A 66 -10.54 -5.50 -9.10
C LEU A 66 -9.53 -6.46 -8.46
N GLY A 67 -9.93 -7.28 -7.49
CA GLY A 67 -9.03 -8.16 -6.74
C GLY A 67 -7.92 -7.37 -6.04
N CYS A 68 -8.26 -6.22 -5.46
CA CYS A 68 -7.34 -5.22 -4.93
C CYS A 68 -7.61 -5.00 -3.43
N PRO A 69 -7.34 -6.02 -2.57
CA PRO A 69 -7.71 -5.97 -1.17
C PRO A 69 -6.85 -4.93 -0.43
N ALA A 70 -7.49 -3.95 0.21
CA ALA A 70 -6.74 -2.87 0.86
C ALA A 70 -6.02 -3.27 2.16
N VAL A 71 -6.37 -4.41 2.75
CA VAL A 71 -5.62 -5.03 3.83
C VAL A 71 -5.34 -6.48 3.47
N PRO A 72 -4.15 -7.00 3.83
CA PRO A 72 -3.78 -8.38 3.51
C PRO A 72 -4.42 -9.40 4.47
N PHE A 73 -4.96 -8.90 5.58
CA PHE A 73 -5.48 -9.71 6.67
C PHE A 73 -6.99 -9.91 6.56
N THR A 74 -7.48 -11.00 7.13
CA THR A 74 -8.92 -11.16 7.40
C THR A 74 -9.38 -10.07 8.39
N ARG A 75 -10.69 -9.85 8.53
CA ARG A 75 -11.23 -8.83 9.44
C ARG A 75 -10.79 -9.02 10.91
N HIS A 76 -10.46 -10.25 11.30
CA HIS A 76 -10.03 -10.61 12.65
C HIS A 76 -8.80 -11.53 12.61
N PRO A 77 -7.60 -10.99 12.33
CA PRO A 77 -6.41 -11.82 12.10
C PRO A 77 -5.79 -12.41 13.36
N GLY A 78 -6.39 -12.22 14.54
CA GLY A 78 -5.78 -12.56 15.82
C GLY A 78 -4.71 -11.54 16.26
N PRO A 79 -4.10 -11.74 17.43
CA PRO A 79 -3.03 -10.88 17.93
C PRO A 79 -1.75 -11.05 17.11
N ALA A 80 -0.99 -9.96 16.95
CA ALA A 80 0.37 -9.98 16.41
C ALA A 80 1.32 -10.73 17.38
N PRO A 81 2.48 -11.25 16.91
CA PRO A 81 3.05 -11.08 15.57
C PRO A 81 2.45 -12.01 14.50
N TYR A 82 2.22 -11.46 13.31
CA TYR A 82 1.92 -12.22 12.10
C TYR A 82 3.23 -12.62 11.43
N VAL A 83 3.52 -13.92 11.41
CA VAL A 83 4.77 -14.44 10.84
C VAL A 83 4.61 -14.64 9.34
N LEU A 84 5.50 -14.02 8.56
CA LEU A 84 5.66 -14.26 7.13
C LEU A 84 6.88 -15.17 6.92
N ALA A 85 6.63 -16.45 6.64
CA ALA A 85 7.70 -17.43 6.48
C ALA A 85 8.48 -17.22 5.17
N PRO A 86 9.70 -17.79 5.03
CA PRO A 86 10.45 -17.77 3.78
C PRO A 86 9.62 -18.23 2.58
N GLY A 87 9.62 -17.44 1.51
CA GLY A 87 8.86 -17.68 0.28
C GLY A 87 7.37 -17.34 0.36
N GLU A 88 6.81 -17.08 1.55
CA GLU A 88 5.41 -16.68 1.67
C GLU A 88 5.18 -15.26 1.16
N SER A 89 3.96 -15.03 0.68
CA SER A 89 3.54 -13.74 0.13
C SER A 89 2.17 -13.34 0.64
N PHE A 90 1.95 -12.03 0.73
CA PHE A 90 0.63 -11.45 0.89
C PHE A 90 0.41 -10.32 -0.12
N MET A 91 -0.86 -9.97 -0.34
CA MET A 91 -1.25 -8.91 -1.27
C MET A 91 -1.88 -7.73 -0.53
N MET A 92 -1.53 -6.52 -0.96
CA MET A 92 -2.20 -5.28 -0.58
C MET A 92 -2.59 -4.49 -1.82
N GLY A 93 -3.64 -3.69 -1.72
CA GLY A 93 -4.26 -3.03 -2.85
C GLY A 93 -4.59 -1.57 -2.56
N HIS A 94 -4.37 -0.68 -3.52
CA HIS A 94 -4.85 0.71 -3.47
C HIS A 94 -5.69 1.04 -4.69
N LEU A 95 -6.84 1.67 -4.47
CA LEU A 95 -7.60 2.33 -5.53
C LEU A 95 -7.15 3.79 -5.61
N VAL A 96 -6.52 4.19 -6.70
CA VAL A 96 -5.97 5.54 -6.85
C VAL A 96 -6.47 6.21 -8.14
N PRO A 97 -6.41 7.55 -8.24
CA PRO A 97 -6.67 8.26 -9.49
C PRO A 97 -5.76 7.78 -10.62
N PHE A 98 -6.33 7.62 -11.80
CA PHE A 98 -5.56 7.44 -13.02
C PHE A 98 -5.04 8.79 -13.51
N GLU A 99 -3.76 8.84 -13.86
CA GLU A 99 -3.17 9.94 -14.63
C GLU A 99 -2.32 9.34 -15.76
N PRO A 100 -2.31 9.95 -16.96
CA PRO A 100 -1.38 9.56 -18.01
C PRO A 100 0.06 9.85 -17.55
N ALA A 101 0.86 8.80 -17.35
CA ALA A 101 2.26 8.92 -16.97
C ALA A 101 3.06 7.74 -17.52
N GLU A 102 4.34 7.97 -17.83
CA GLU A 102 5.25 6.89 -18.24
C GLU A 102 5.76 6.07 -17.05
N LYS A 103 5.72 6.65 -15.84
CA LYS A 103 6.30 6.08 -14.63
C LYS A 103 5.40 6.25 -13.42
N LEU A 104 5.52 5.31 -12.51
CA LEU A 104 4.92 5.34 -11.18
C LEU A 104 5.99 5.10 -10.13
N GLN A 105 6.21 6.08 -9.26
CA GLN A 105 7.15 5.95 -8.15
C GLN A 105 6.46 5.18 -7.03
N VAL A 106 7.11 4.16 -6.49
CA VAL A 106 6.59 3.33 -5.39
C VAL A 106 7.57 3.34 -4.24
N LYS A 107 7.05 3.55 -3.03
CA LYS A 107 7.81 3.51 -1.78
C LYS A 107 7.11 2.55 -0.81
N GLY A 108 7.79 1.49 -0.43
CA GLY A 108 7.36 0.57 0.61
C GLY A 108 8.12 0.83 1.90
N LYS A 109 7.41 1.14 2.99
CA LYS A 109 7.99 1.15 4.33
C LYS A 109 7.59 -0.13 5.04
N VAL A 110 8.58 -0.88 5.51
CA VAL A 110 8.40 -2.07 6.34
C VAL A 110 8.88 -1.73 7.75
N THR A 111 8.02 -1.93 8.73
CA THR A 111 8.36 -1.85 10.16
C THR A 111 8.14 -3.23 10.71
N VAL A 112 9.15 -3.93 11.21
CA VAL A 112 8.90 -5.26 11.80
C VAL A 112 8.49 -5.11 13.27
N VAL A 113 7.97 -6.19 13.84
CA VAL A 113 7.65 -6.26 15.26
C VAL A 113 8.53 -7.29 15.96
N ASP A 114 8.74 -7.10 17.26
CA ASP A 114 9.39 -8.08 18.12
C ASP A 114 8.47 -9.26 18.46
N GLU A 115 8.92 -10.15 19.35
CA GLU A 115 8.17 -11.33 19.81
C GLU A 115 6.89 -10.98 20.56
N SER A 116 6.82 -9.80 21.17
CA SER A 116 5.63 -9.30 21.85
C SER A 116 4.62 -8.65 20.91
N GLY A 117 5.00 -8.45 19.63
CA GLY A 117 4.21 -7.72 18.65
C GLY A 117 4.38 -6.21 18.72
N ALA A 118 5.34 -5.69 19.49
CA ALA A 118 5.66 -4.28 19.54
C ALA A 118 6.51 -3.86 18.33
N PRO A 119 6.25 -2.70 17.70
CA PRO A 119 7.09 -2.21 16.59
C PRO A 119 8.54 -2.02 17.03
N ASP A 120 9.47 -2.63 16.29
CA ASP A 120 10.91 -2.38 16.44
C ASP A 120 11.39 -1.52 15.28
N PRO A 121 11.53 -0.19 15.47
CA PRO A 121 11.99 0.70 14.41
C PRO A 121 13.45 0.46 14.01
N GLY A 122 14.27 -0.18 14.87
CA GLY A 122 15.66 -0.52 14.56
C GLY A 122 15.78 -1.63 13.52
N LEU A 123 14.71 -2.38 13.30
CA LEU A 123 14.62 -3.46 12.33
C LEU A 123 13.73 -3.10 11.12
N GLY A 124 13.22 -1.86 11.04
CA GLY A 124 12.44 -1.39 9.91
C GLY A 124 13.31 -0.93 8.74
N TRP A 125 12.80 -1.02 7.52
CA TRP A 125 13.47 -0.53 6.32
C TRP A 125 12.49 0.12 5.33
N THR A 126 13.05 0.83 4.36
CA THR A 126 12.31 1.43 3.26
C THR A 126 12.89 0.94 1.94
N VAL A 127 12.01 0.52 1.04
CA VAL A 127 12.33 0.20 -0.35
C VAL A 127 11.66 1.26 -1.23
N SER A 128 12.33 1.69 -2.28
CA SER A 128 11.76 2.63 -3.24
C SER A 128 12.22 2.29 -4.65
N GLY A 129 11.38 2.55 -5.64
CA GLY A 129 11.68 2.29 -7.04
C GLY A 129 10.63 2.86 -7.98
N ASP A 130 10.95 2.85 -9.26
CA ASP A 130 10.06 3.31 -10.33
C ASP A 130 9.52 2.10 -11.10
N VAL A 131 8.22 2.12 -11.39
CA VAL A 131 7.55 1.16 -12.26
C VAL A 131 7.24 1.85 -13.58
N GLN A 132 7.71 1.29 -14.69
CA GLN A 132 7.33 1.77 -16.01
C GLN A 132 5.88 1.36 -16.30
N LEU A 133 5.05 2.34 -16.66
CA LEU A 133 3.67 2.09 -17.04
C LEU A 133 3.60 1.77 -18.55
N PRO A 134 2.70 0.87 -18.97
CA PRO A 134 2.55 0.46 -20.37
C PRO A 134 1.94 1.54 -21.27
#